data_AF-A0A951GG54-F1
#
_entry.id   AF-A0A951GG54-F1
#
_cell.length_a   1.000
_cell.length_b   1.000
_cell.length_c   1.000
_cell.angle_alpha   90.00
_cell.angle_beta   90.00
_cell.angle_gamma   90.00
#
_symmetry.space_group_name_H-M   'P 1'
#
loop_
_entity.id
_entity.type
_entity.pdbx_description
1 polymer ?
#
loop_
_entity_poly.entity_id
_entity_poly.type
_entity_poly.pdbx_seq_one_letter_code
_entity_poly.pdbx_strand_id
1 'polypeptide(L)'
;MITRRTSPPTPDAVGFANHTRIEGVAGFVLAILTCLVSLAGTLDCAAASALGANKFDLALDYTAPNPPPGADPAGYARVRRAMGQKAILDARDTGLSFFRAAITGYSPSGFDAKHHDLSLWLDDPAAYWADLDAMFADMDAAGLRLVPSFVWNIAQFPAIAGDDIATFVHDPNSKSRQLLTRYLRDFIGRYKDRKTILFYEMGNEMNLLADLDARKECKADPCIAGNFTTAEMTRFARDVVGVIKSLDPGRAVSSGYSLPRPGASHLQARPQFAPGGPDWTPDTVQEFDHDLLAVNEPFDMVS
;
A
#
# COMPACT_ATOMS: atom_id res chain seq x y z
N MET A 1 9.26 -56.88 -28.97
CA MET A 1 8.23 -56.43 -28.00
C MET A 1 8.75 -55.16 -27.35
N ILE A 2 8.39 -54.01 -27.92
CA ILE A 2 8.81 -52.67 -27.51
C ILE A 2 7.53 -51.86 -27.40
N THR A 3 7.15 -51.42 -26.19
CA THR A 3 5.98 -50.59 -25.95
C THR A 3 6.42 -49.20 -25.52
N ARG A 4 6.21 -48.22 -26.41
CA ARG A 4 6.33 -46.79 -26.13
C ARG A 4 5.16 -46.35 -25.23
N ARG A 5 5.45 -45.63 -24.14
CA ARG A 5 4.45 -44.88 -23.38
C ARG A 5 4.32 -43.48 -23.96
N THR A 6 3.10 -43.10 -24.30
CA THR A 6 2.67 -41.78 -24.73
C THR A 6 2.20 -40.95 -23.54
N SER A 7 2.63 -39.69 -23.48
CA SER A 7 2.19 -38.68 -22.51
C SER A 7 0.74 -38.23 -22.74
N PRO A 8 0.02 -37.77 -21.70
CA PRO A 8 -1.34 -37.22 -21.85
C PRO A 8 -1.33 -35.73 -22.24
N PRO A 9 -2.41 -35.23 -22.89
CA PRO A 9 -2.49 -33.86 -23.42
C PRO A 9 -3.01 -32.84 -22.38
N THR A 10 -2.59 -31.60 -22.58
CA THR A 10 -3.08 -30.36 -21.93
C THR A 10 -4.50 -29.99 -22.41
N PRO A 11 -5.35 -29.37 -21.57
CA PRO A 11 -6.65 -28.87 -22.01
C PRO A 11 -6.56 -27.45 -22.59
N ASP A 12 -6.98 -27.32 -23.85
CA ASP A 12 -7.19 -26.06 -24.54
C ASP A 12 -8.50 -25.37 -24.16
N ALA A 13 -8.44 -24.05 -24.30
CA ALA A 13 -9.48 -23.07 -24.06
C ALA A 13 -10.77 -23.31 -24.86
N VAL A 14 -11.90 -23.12 -24.19
CA VAL A 14 -13.22 -23.04 -24.83
C VAL A 14 -13.46 -21.61 -25.29
N GLY A 15 -13.52 -21.43 -26.59
CA GLY A 15 -13.98 -20.20 -27.23
C GLY A 15 -15.50 -20.10 -27.29
N PHE A 16 -16.01 -18.87 -27.25
CA PHE A 16 -17.31 -18.51 -27.80
C PHE A 16 -17.13 -17.29 -28.71
N ALA A 17 -17.36 -17.52 -30.01
CA ALA A 17 -17.79 -16.54 -30.99
C ALA A 17 -19.23 -16.96 -31.36
N ASN A 18 -20.19 -16.13 -31.77
CA ASN A 18 -20.09 -14.91 -32.54
C ASN A 18 -21.45 -14.18 -32.59
N HIS A 19 -21.38 -12.87 -32.85
CA HIS A 19 -22.32 -12.03 -33.63
C HIS A 19 -23.71 -11.63 -33.09
N THR A 20 -23.85 -10.31 -32.89
CA THR A 20 -24.76 -9.52 -33.72
C THR A 20 -24.17 -8.12 -33.96
N ARG A 21 -23.98 -7.76 -35.24
CA ARG A 21 -23.64 -6.40 -35.70
C ARG A 21 -24.90 -5.54 -35.69
N ILE A 22 -24.78 -4.29 -35.24
CA ILE A 22 -25.51 -3.17 -35.84
C ILE A 22 -24.48 -2.06 -36.10
N GLU A 23 -24.32 -1.73 -37.38
CA GLU A 23 -23.57 -0.58 -37.89
C GLU A 23 -24.48 0.67 -37.80
N GLY A 24 -23.92 1.85 -37.51
CA GLY A 24 -24.62 3.09 -37.90
C GLY A 24 -24.32 4.41 -37.16
N VAL A 25 -23.20 5.05 -37.52
CA VAL A 25 -23.08 6.50 -37.85
C VAL A 25 -23.23 7.59 -36.75
N ALA A 26 -22.09 8.28 -36.55
CA ALA A 26 -21.83 9.72 -36.36
C ALA A 26 -22.34 10.50 -35.13
N GLY A 27 -21.41 11.27 -34.54
CA GLY A 27 -21.74 12.43 -33.71
C GLY A 27 -20.62 12.90 -32.79
N PHE A 28 -19.73 13.75 -33.32
CA PHE A 28 -18.81 14.63 -32.59
C PHE A 28 -19.52 15.37 -31.44
N VAL A 29 -18.93 15.43 -30.23
CA VAL A 29 -18.55 16.67 -29.51
C VAL A 29 -17.54 16.29 -28.41
N LEU A 30 -16.28 16.67 -28.63
CA LEU A 30 -15.24 16.76 -27.60
C LEU A 30 -15.33 18.17 -27.01
N ALA A 31 -15.83 18.32 -25.79
CA ALA A 31 -15.82 19.61 -25.10
C ALA A 31 -14.44 19.83 -24.46
N ILE A 32 -13.54 20.46 -25.22
CA ILE A 32 -12.32 21.08 -24.67
C ILE A 32 -12.74 22.45 -24.11
N LEU A 33 -12.72 22.59 -22.78
CA LEU A 33 -12.93 23.87 -22.13
C LEU A 33 -11.57 24.59 -22.01
N THR A 34 -11.20 25.34 -23.05
CA THR A 34 -10.03 26.24 -23.02
C THR A 34 -10.44 27.56 -22.39
N CYS A 35 -10.03 27.81 -21.13
CA CYS A 35 -10.08 29.16 -20.57
C CYS A 35 -8.89 29.97 -21.10
N LEU A 36 -9.18 30.94 -21.97
CA LEU A 36 -8.27 32.00 -22.39
C LEU A 36 -8.35 33.14 -21.37
N VAL A 37 -7.28 33.33 -20.59
CA VAL A 37 -6.99 34.60 -19.92
C VAL A 37 -5.59 35.02 -20.36
N SER A 38 -5.53 36.10 -21.14
CA SER A 38 -4.28 36.79 -21.47
C SER A 38 -4.24 38.10 -20.71
N LEU A 39 -3.21 38.31 -19.87
CA LEU A 39 -2.31 39.48 -19.93
C LEU A 39 -1.34 39.54 -18.73
N ALA A 40 -0.05 39.52 -19.09
CA ALA A 40 1.09 40.21 -18.49
C ALA A 40 1.46 39.96 -17.00
N GLY A 41 2.58 39.25 -16.80
CA GLY A 41 3.35 39.27 -15.56
C GLY A 41 4.30 38.08 -15.48
N THR A 42 5.57 38.30 -15.83
CA THR A 42 6.66 37.33 -15.69
C THR A 42 6.83 36.91 -14.23
N LEU A 43 6.31 35.75 -13.88
CA LEU A 43 6.79 34.87 -12.82
C LEU A 43 6.50 33.46 -13.31
N ASP A 44 7.47 32.88 -14.01
CA ASP A 44 7.47 31.47 -14.37
C ASP A 44 7.77 30.65 -13.10
N CYS A 45 6.80 30.66 -12.17
CA CYS A 45 6.69 29.62 -11.18
C CYS A 45 5.82 28.57 -11.85
N ALA A 46 6.44 27.69 -12.65
CA ALA A 46 5.79 26.48 -13.11
C ALA A 46 5.13 25.86 -11.87
N ALA A 47 3.79 25.85 -11.84
CA ALA A 47 3.06 25.22 -10.76
C ALA A 47 3.56 23.77 -10.74
N ALA A 48 4.36 23.43 -9.71
CA ALA A 48 4.80 22.06 -9.51
C ALA A 48 3.55 21.19 -9.63
N SER A 49 3.53 20.26 -10.58
CA SER A 49 2.29 19.55 -10.88
C SER A 49 1.87 18.80 -9.61
N ALA A 50 0.62 18.94 -9.18
CA ALA A 50 0.15 18.23 -7.98
C ALA A 50 0.04 16.71 -8.19
N LEU A 51 0.52 16.18 -9.32
CA LEU A 51 0.46 14.78 -9.67
C LEU A 51 1.61 14.03 -8.98
N GLY A 52 1.25 12.94 -8.31
CA GLY A 52 2.18 11.95 -7.82
C GLY A 52 1.98 10.62 -8.54
N ALA A 53 2.91 9.69 -8.29
CA ALA A 53 2.80 8.34 -8.78
C ALA A 53 2.97 7.33 -7.65
N ASN A 54 2.34 6.16 -7.81
CA ASN A 54 2.64 5.01 -6.98
C ASN A 54 3.95 4.39 -7.48
N LYS A 55 4.96 4.35 -6.60
CA LYS A 55 6.22 3.62 -6.80
C LYS A 55 6.45 2.76 -5.55
N PHE A 56 5.57 1.77 -5.36
CA PHE A 56 5.49 1.00 -4.12
C PHE A 56 6.85 0.44 -3.67
N ASP A 57 7.65 -0.02 -4.61
CA ASP A 57 8.92 -0.71 -4.39
C ASP A 57 10.13 0.23 -4.32
N LEU A 58 9.95 1.55 -4.23
CA LEU A 58 11.07 2.50 -4.16
C LEU A 58 12.03 2.17 -3.00
N ALA A 59 11.53 1.94 -1.80
CA ALA A 59 12.38 1.56 -0.67
C ALA A 59 13.11 0.23 -0.89
N LEU A 60 12.46 -0.72 -1.58
CA LEU A 60 13.01 -2.03 -1.93
C LEU A 60 14.05 -1.97 -3.04
N ASP A 61 14.00 -0.96 -3.90
CA ASP A 61 15.05 -0.71 -4.90
C ASP A 61 16.37 -0.32 -4.22
N TYR A 62 16.29 0.34 -3.05
CA TYR A 62 17.44 0.85 -2.33
C TYR A 62 18.00 -0.17 -1.33
N THR A 63 17.11 -0.80 -0.57
CA THR A 63 17.47 -1.82 0.42
C THR A 63 17.76 -3.19 -0.21
N ALA A 64 17.31 -3.40 -1.45
CA ALA A 64 17.52 -4.58 -2.27
C ALA A 64 17.45 -5.91 -1.49
N PRO A 65 16.38 -6.15 -0.72
CA PRO A 65 16.32 -7.31 0.15
C PRO A 65 16.24 -8.59 -0.68
N ASN A 66 16.89 -9.65 -0.20
CA ASN A 66 16.70 -11.03 -0.66
C ASN A 66 16.91 -11.25 -2.18
N PRO A 67 18.16 -11.21 -2.66
CA PRO A 67 18.46 -11.49 -4.07
C PRO A 67 17.93 -12.88 -4.48
N PRO A 68 17.44 -13.04 -5.72
CA PRO A 68 16.97 -14.33 -6.22
C PRO A 68 18.06 -15.41 -6.13
N PRO A 69 17.69 -16.70 -5.94
CA PRO A 69 18.66 -17.79 -5.93
C PRO A 69 19.55 -17.78 -7.18
N GLY A 70 20.86 -17.79 -6.97
CA GLY A 70 21.86 -17.78 -8.04
C GLY A 70 22.24 -16.39 -8.57
N ALA A 71 21.63 -15.30 -8.09
CA ALA A 71 22.07 -13.95 -8.39
C ALA A 71 23.34 -13.58 -7.61
N ASP A 72 24.23 -12.79 -8.22
CA ASP A 72 25.29 -12.08 -7.48
C ASP A 72 24.63 -11.00 -6.60
N PRO A 73 24.70 -11.08 -5.25
CA PRO A 73 24.05 -10.12 -4.37
C PRO A 73 24.48 -8.68 -4.63
N ALA A 74 25.76 -8.45 -4.89
CA ALA A 74 26.29 -7.11 -5.13
C ALA A 74 25.77 -6.56 -6.48
N GLY A 75 25.76 -7.38 -7.52
CA GLY A 75 25.18 -7.05 -8.82
C GLY A 75 23.68 -6.76 -8.73
N TYR A 76 22.93 -7.58 -8.00
CA TYR A 76 21.50 -7.39 -7.77
C TYR A 76 21.23 -6.04 -7.09
N ALA A 77 21.93 -5.74 -5.99
CA ALA A 77 21.80 -4.48 -5.28
C ALA A 77 22.11 -3.27 -6.18
N ARG A 78 23.17 -3.34 -7.00
CA ARG A 78 23.48 -2.27 -7.98
C ARG A 78 22.37 -2.04 -8.99
N VAL A 79 21.79 -3.11 -9.54
CA VAL A 79 20.71 -3.00 -10.53
C VAL A 79 19.45 -2.42 -9.90
N ARG A 80 19.04 -2.93 -8.73
CA ARG A 80 17.88 -2.42 -7.97
C ARG A 80 18.04 -0.94 -7.66
N ARG A 81 19.23 -0.55 -7.17
CA ARG A 81 19.53 0.86 -6.89
C ARG A 81 19.41 1.74 -8.13
N ALA A 82 19.94 1.28 -9.27
CA ALA A 82 19.85 2.00 -10.53
C ALA A 82 18.39 2.14 -11.02
N MET A 83 17.52 1.15 -10.77
CA MET A 83 16.08 1.24 -11.08
C MET A 83 15.39 2.32 -10.24
N GLY A 84 15.66 2.35 -8.93
CA GLY A 84 15.10 3.37 -8.04
C GLY A 84 15.57 4.79 -8.40
N GLN A 85 16.85 4.95 -8.73
CA GLN A 85 17.40 6.22 -9.20
C GLN A 85 16.79 6.65 -10.54
N LYS A 86 16.65 5.72 -11.48
CA LYS A 86 15.99 5.99 -12.75
C LYS A 86 14.54 6.44 -12.55
N ALA A 87 13.78 5.76 -11.68
CA ALA A 87 12.39 6.15 -11.41
C ALA A 87 12.31 7.59 -10.88
N ILE A 88 13.20 7.98 -9.95
CA ILE A 88 13.29 9.35 -9.43
C ILE A 88 13.58 10.36 -10.54
N LEU A 89 14.54 10.07 -11.42
CA LEU A 89 14.87 10.96 -12.54
C LEU A 89 13.72 11.06 -13.54
N ASP A 90 13.09 9.94 -13.89
CA ASP A 90 11.94 9.92 -14.80
C ASP A 90 10.76 10.73 -14.22
N ALA A 91 10.49 10.61 -12.92
CA ALA A 91 9.45 11.38 -12.25
C ALA A 91 9.72 12.89 -12.28
N ARG A 92 10.96 13.30 -12.00
CA ARG A 92 11.38 14.70 -12.13
C ARG A 92 11.20 15.20 -13.56
N ASP A 93 11.70 14.45 -14.54
CA ASP A 93 11.74 14.86 -15.95
C ASP A 93 10.33 14.86 -16.58
N THR A 94 9.39 14.10 -16.01
CA THR A 94 7.97 14.09 -16.41
C THR A 94 7.10 15.05 -15.59
N GLY A 95 7.67 15.77 -14.61
CA GLY A 95 6.97 16.78 -13.82
C GLY A 95 6.06 16.23 -12.71
N LEU A 96 6.30 15.00 -12.25
CA LEU A 96 5.68 14.49 -11.02
C LEU A 96 6.28 15.20 -9.80
N SER A 97 5.47 15.43 -8.77
CA SER A 97 5.92 16.08 -7.54
C SER A 97 6.21 15.11 -6.40
N PHE A 98 5.64 13.91 -6.41
CA PHE A 98 5.82 12.97 -5.31
C PHE A 98 5.64 11.50 -5.71
N PHE A 99 6.23 10.63 -4.89
CA PHE A 99 5.91 9.21 -4.88
C PHE A 99 5.10 8.82 -3.66
N ARG A 100 4.17 7.88 -3.85
CA ARG A 100 3.62 7.04 -2.79
C ARG A 100 4.37 5.70 -2.80
N ALA A 101 4.93 5.29 -1.66
CA ALA A 101 5.77 4.08 -1.59
C ALA A 101 5.54 3.26 -0.31
N ALA A 102 5.71 1.94 -0.41
CA ALA A 102 5.73 1.03 0.73
C ALA A 102 7.09 1.14 1.43
N ILE A 103 7.17 1.89 2.53
CA ILE A 103 8.47 2.14 3.17
C ILE A 103 8.99 0.91 3.92
N THR A 104 8.08 0.04 4.35
CA THR A 104 8.37 -1.25 4.97
C THR A 104 8.44 -2.41 3.99
N GLY A 105 8.04 -2.21 2.72
CA GLY A 105 7.91 -3.28 1.73
C GLY A 105 6.56 -4.01 1.76
N TYR A 106 6.53 -5.21 1.17
CA TYR A 106 5.36 -6.06 1.04
C TYR A 106 5.51 -7.39 1.80
N SER A 107 6.70 -7.97 1.82
CA SER A 107 6.95 -9.30 2.37
C SER A 107 7.42 -9.25 3.83
N PRO A 108 7.00 -10.21 4.67
CA PRO A 108 6.36 -11.45 4.27
C PRO A 108 4.82 -11.36 4.27
N SER A 109 4.17 -12.16 3.43
CA SER A 109 2.70 -12.25 3.38
C SER A 109 2.12 -13.43 4.17
N GLY A 110 2.98 -14.20 4.85
CA GLY A 110 2.61 -15.36 5.65
C GLY A 110 3.75 -15.77 6.59
N PHE A 111 3.47 -16.70 7.50
CA PHE A 111 4.47 -17.24 8.42
C PHE A 111 5.62 -17.95 7.70
N ASP A 112 6.74 -18.12 8.41
CA ASP A 112 7.93 -18.91 8.00
C ASP A 112 8.62 -18.50 6.69
N ALA A 113 8.34 -17.29 6.20
CA ALA A 113 9.13 -16.70 5.13
C ALA A 113 10.56 -16.45 5.64
N LYS A 114 11.51 -17.28 5.19
CA LYS A 114 12.95 -17.21 5.55
C LYS A 114 13.58 -15.84 5.28
N HIS A 115 12.95 -15.07 4.41
CA HIS A 115 13.43 -13.83 3.85
C HIS A 115 12.24 -12.88 3.73
N HIS A 116 12.39 -11.69 4.29
CA HIS A 116 11.38 -10.65 4.22
C HIS A 116 12.00 -9.26 4.03
N ASP A 117 11.19 -8.28 3.64
CA ASP A 117 11.68 -6.97 3.19
C ASP A 117 12.33 -6.16 4.32
N LEU A 118 11.94 -6.43 5.56
CA LEU A 118 12.52 -5.85 6.77
C LEU A 118 13.69 -6.64 7.38
N SER A 119 14.20 -7.69 6.72
CA SER A 119 15.28 -8.53 7.31
C SER A 119 16.53 -7.68 7.59
N LEU A 120 16.91 -6.82 6.64
CA LEU A 120 18.07 -5.94 6.81
C LEU A 120 17.87 -4.96 7.98
N TRP A 121 16.67 -4.42 8.18
CA TRP A 121 16.39 -3.55 9.33
C TRP A 121 16.51 -4.28 10.67
N LEU A 122 16.14 -5.56 10.73
CA LEU A 122 16.26 -6.35 11.95
C LEU A 122 17.71 -6.78 12.24
N ASP A 123 18.42 -7.21 11.20
CA ASP A 123 19.75 -7.83 11.32
C ASP A 123 20.88 -6.80 11.35
N ASP A 124 20.81 -5.79 10.49
CA ASP A 124 21.76 -4.66 10.41
C ASP A 124 21.00 -3.34 10.18
N PRO A 125 20.41 -2.76 11.24
CA PRO A 125 19.68 -1.51 11.13
C PRO A 125 20.52 -0.38 10.52
N ALA A 126 21.84 -0.36 10.77
CA ALA A 126 22.70 0.72 10.27
C ALA A 126 22.81 0.67 8.74
N ALA A 127 22.96 -0.52 8.16
CA ALA A 127 22.97 -0.70 6.71
C ALA A 127 21.60 -0.34 6.08
N TYR A 128 20.49 -0.84 6.64
CA TYR A 128 19.14 -0.51 6.17
C TYR A 128 18.90 1.00 6.12
N TRP A 129 19.29 1.67 7.20
CA TRP A 129 19.15 3.10 7.35
C TRP A 129 20.11 3.86 6.41
N ALA A 130 21.31 3.38 6.14
CA ALA A 130 22.20 3.99 5.15
C ALA A 130 21.60 3.94 3.74
N ASP A 131 20.94 2.84 3.37
CA ASP A 131 20.29 2.70 2.06
C ASP A 131 19.10 3.67 1.91
N LEU A 132 18.25 3.79 2.94
CA LEU A 132 17.16 4.76 2.93
C LEU A 132 17.65 6.21 2.95
N ASP A 133 18.75 6.52 3.64
CA ASP A 133 19.33 7.87 3.58
C ASP A 133 19.72 8.26 2.16
N ALA A 134 20.30 7.30 1.47
CA ALA A 134 20.71 7.50 0.10
C ALA A 134 19.48 7.60 -0.83
N MET A 135 18.34 6.97 -0.51
CA MET A 135 17.03 7.22 -1.16
C MET A 135 16.55 8.65 -0.97
N PHE A 136 16.52 9.12 0.29
CA PHE A 136 16.11 10.48 0.59
C PHE A 136 17.03 11.52 -0.06
N ALA A 137 18.34 11.27 -0.12
CA ALA A 137 19.29 12.14 -0.80
C ALA A 137 18.99 12.24 -2.31
N ASP A 138 18.73 11.11 -2.97
CA ASP A 138 18.39 11.09 -4.41
C ASP A 138 17.03 11.80 -4.67
N MET A 139 16.04 11.62 -3.78
CA MET A 139 14.76 12.34 -3.86
C MET A 139 14.90 13.84 -3.63
N ASP A 140 15.69 14.26 -2.63
CA ASP A 140 15.96 15.67 -2.34
C ASP A 140 16.67 16.36 -3.52
N ALA A 141 17.65 15.68 -4.13
CA ALA A 141 18.35 16.18 -5.31
C ALA A 141 17.42 16.33 -6.53
N ALA A 142 16.37 15.50 -6.62
CA ALA A 142 15.36 15.58 -7.66
C ALA A 142 14.20 16.55 -7.34
N GLY A 143 14.16 17.11 -6.13
CA GLY A 143 13.04 17.95 -5.67
C GLY A 143 11.72 17.19 -5.49
N LEU A 144 11.77 15.86 -5.38
CA LEU A 144 10.58 15.01 -5.21
C LEU A 144 10.20 14.88 -3.74
N ARG A 145 8.90 14.70 -3.51
CA ARG A 145 8.33 14.41 -2.19
C ARG A 145 7.95 12.93 -2.06
N LEU A 146 7.71 12.49 -0.82
CA LEU A 146 7.36 11.11 -0.49
C LEU A 146 6.11 11.07 0.39
N VAL A 147 5.19 10.16 0.07
CA VAL A 147 4.15 9.65 0.95
C VAL A 147 4.58 8.23 1.36
N PRO A 148 5.26 8.06 2.49
CA PRO A 148 5.63 6.73 2.98
C PRO A 148 4.42 6.07 3.63
N SER A 149 4.11 4.86 3.17
CA SER A 149 3.05 4.01 3.71
C SER A 149 3.67 2.95 4.63
N PHE A 150 3.26 2.94 5.90
CA PHE A 150 3.88 2.13 6.94
C PHE A 150 3.37 0.69 7.03
N VAL A 151 2.12 0.45 6.63
CA VAL A 151 1.50 -0.89 6.65
C VAL A 151 0.95 -1.19 5.26
N TRP A 152 1.84 -1.31 4.28
CA TRP A 152 1.43 -1.61 2.90
C TRP A 152 0.80 -3.01 2.79
N ASN A 153 1.37 -3.98 3.49
CA ASN A 153 0.78 -5.30 3.66
C ASN A 153 0.52 -5.54 5.15
N ILE A 154 -0.76 -5.64 5.52
CA ILE A 154 -1.18 -5.87 6.90
C ILE A 154 -0.60 -7.15 7.51
N ALA A 155 -0.28 -8.15 6.69
CA ALA A 155 0.29 -9.40 7.14
C ALA A 155 1.76 -9.30 7.57
N GLN A 156 2.49 -8.24 7.15
CA GLN A 156 3.93 -8.17 7.27
C GLN A 156 4.43 -8.20 8.73
N PHE A 157 3.99 -7.26 9.55
CA PHE A 157 4.36 -7.21 10.96
C PHE A 157 3.87 -8.44 11.76
N PRO A 158 2.61 -8.92 11.59
CA PRO A 158 2.16 -10.17 12.20
C PRO A 158 3.04 -11.36 11.83
N ALA A 159 3.34 -11.54 10.54
CA ALA A 159 4.17 -12.65 10.05
C ALA A 159 5.56 -12.67 10.67
N ILE A 160 6.22 -11.51 10.76
CA ILE A 160 7.54 -11.37 11.38
C ILE A 160 7.48 -11.66 12.88
N ALA A 161 6.43 -11.19 13.55
CA ALA A 161 6.31 -11.28 15.01
C ALA A 161 5.74 -12.62 15.50
N GLY A 162 5.16 -13.42 14.61
CA GLY A 162 4.45 -14.66 14.93
C GLY A 162 3.03 -14.44 15.45
N ASP A 163 2.41 -13.29 15.16
CA ASP A 163 1.01 -12.99 15.48
C ASP A 163 0.12 -13.21 14.25
N ASP A 164 -1.19 -13.44 14.44
CA ASP A 164 -2.16 -13.34 13.35
C ASP A 164 -2.63 -11.90 13.13
N ILE A 165 -3.26 -11.62 11.99
CA ILE A 165 -3.73 -10.27 11.63
C ILE A 165 -4.73 -9.74 12.67
N ALA A 166 -5.65 -10.57 13.17
CA ALA A 166 -6.63 -10.12 14.18
C ALA A 166 -5.94 -9.65 15.47
N THR A 167 -4.93 -10.40 15.94
CA THR A 167 -4.13 -10.04 17.11
C THR A 167 -3.41 -8.72 16.92
N PHE A 168 -2.81 -8.51 15.74
CA PHE A 168 -2.18 -7.25 15.38
C PHE A 168 -3.14 -6.06 15.38
N VAL A 169 -4.40 -6.25 14.95
CA VAL A 169 -5.41 -5.19 14.95
C VAL A 169 -5.99 -4.94 16.35
N HIS A 170 -6.24 -6.00 17.12
CA HIS A 170 -7.04 -5.90 18.36
C HIS A 170 -6.21 -5.63 19.61
N ASP A 171 -5.00 -6.19 19.70
CA ASP A 171 -4.17 -6.10 20.89
C ASP A 171 -3.03 -5.10 20.69
N PRO A 172 -3.12 -3.87 21.26
CA PRO A 172 -2.07 -2.86 21.16
C PRO A 172 -0.74 -3.30 21.79
N ASN A 173 -0.73 -4.35 22.62
CA ASN A 173 0.45 -4.90 23.27
C ASN A 173 1.04 -6.12 22.54
N SER A 174 0.44 -6.57 21.44
CA SER A 174 0.96 -7.68 20.63
C SER A 174 2.38 -7.40 20.13
N LYS A 175 3.13 -8.46 19.81
CA LYS A 175 4.53 -8.34 19.37
C LYS A 175 4.62 -7.59 18.05
N SER A 176 3.69 -7.84 17.14
CA SER A 176 3.54 -7.15 15.86
C SER A 176 3.23 -5.66 16.04
N ARG A 177 2.39 -5.27 17.01
CA ARG A 177 2.15 -3.86 17.36
C ARG A 177 3.37 -3.16 17.93
N GLN A 178 4.11 -3.83 18.81
CA GLN A 178 5.37 -3.31 19.34
C GLN A 178 6.40 -3.15 18.23
N LEU A 179 6.46 -4.08 17.27
CA LEU A 179 7.37 -4.04 16.14
C LEU A 179 7.06 -2.87 15.18
N LEU A 180 5.78 -2.67 14.83
CA LEU A 180 5.35 -1.48 14.07
C LEU A 180 5.72 -0.19 14.80
N THR A 181 5.43 -0.11 16.10
CA THR A 181 5.74 1.08 16.91
C THR A 181 7.24 1.38 16.94
N ARG A 182 8.08 0.34 17.01
CA ARG A 182 9.54 0.48 16.92
C ARG A 182 9.93 1.05 15.55
N TYR A 183 9.42 0.48 14.46
CA TYR A 183 9.72 0.97 13.11
C TYR A 183 9.30 2.44 12.93
N LEU A 184 8.10 2.81 13.38
CA LEU A 184 7.60 4.19 13.34
C LEU A 184 8.53 5.14 14.10
N ARG A 185 8.97 4.77 15.31
CA ARG A 185 9.89 5.58 16.11
C ARG A 185 11.22 5.79 15.40
N ASP A 186 11.80 4.72 14.86
CA ASP A 186 13.08 4.78 14.16
C ASP A 186 12.97 5.63 12.89
N PHE A 187 11.96 5.39 12.06
CA PHE A 187 11.74 6.10 10.80
C PHE A 187 11.43 7.59 11.01
N ILE A 188 10.39 7.89 11.80
CA ILE A 188 9.93 9.27 12.01
C ILE A 188 10.99 10.05 12.80
N GLY A 189 11.60 9.44 13.82
CA GLY A 189 12.67 10.06 14.59
C GLY A 189 13.83 10.52 13.72
N ARG A 190 14.11 9.80 12.62
CA ARG A 190 15.20 10.11 11.70
C ARG A 190 14.81 11.11 10.60
N TYR A 191 13.57 11.07 10.13
CA TYR A 191 13.18 11.78 8.90
C TYR A 191 12.14 12.88 9.08
N LYS A 192 11.54 13.07 10.26
CA LYS A 192 10.47 14.06 10.48
C LYS A 192 10.82 15.49 10.05
N ASP A 193 12.08 15.89 10.13
CA ASP A 193 12.52 17.24 9.75
C ASP A 193 12.80 17.37 8.25
N ARG A 194 12.82 16.26 7.50
CA ARG A 194 13.02 16.31 6.05
C ARG A 194 11.79 16.89 5.37
N LYS A 195 12.06 17.86 4.49
CA LYS A 195 11.05 18.40 3.58
C LYS A 195 10.60 17.36 2.57
N THR A 196 11.40 16.33 2.25
CA THR A 196 11.02 15.26 1.31
C THR A 196 9.68 14.62 1.69
N ILE A 197 9.43 14.36 2.97
CA ILE A 197 8.14 13.79 3.39
C ILE A 197 7.04 14.80 3.04
N LEU A 198 5.95 14.36 2.41
CA LEU A 198 4.79 15.18 2.12
C LEU A 198 3.81 15.10 3.29
N PHE A 199 3.29 13.90 3.52
CA PHE A 199 2.49 13.46 4.66
C PHE A 199 2.72 11.95 4.84
N TYR A 200 2.26 11.38 5.96
CA TYR A 200 2.36 9.93 6.22
C TYR A 200 1.11 9.21 5.74
N GLU A 201 1.24 7.97 5.29
CA GLU A 201 0.11 7.06 5.11
C GLU A 201 0.21 5.92 6.11
N MET A 202 -0.88 5.63 6.82
CA MET A 202 -0.88 4.57 7.82
C MET A 202 -0.69 3.19 7.19
N GLY A 203 -1.47 2.87 6.15
CA GLY A 203 -1.38 1.57 5.47
C GLY A 203 -2.10 1.56 4.13
N ASN A 204 -2.06 0.44 3.42
CA ASN A 204 -2.71 0.29 2.13
C ASN A 204 -3.95 -0.60 2.26
N GLU A 205 -5.12 -0.04 1.91
CA GLU A 205 -6.38 -0.76 1.66
C GLU A 205 -6.81 -1.74 2.77
N MET A 206 -6.47 -1.43 4.01
CA MET A 206 -6.80 -2.27 5.18
C MET A 206 -8.32 -2.51 5.31
N ASN A 207 -9.13 -1.54 4.90
CA ASN A 207 -10.59 -1.63 4.89
C ASN A 207 -11.12 -2.76 3.99
N LEU A 208 -10.37 -3.22 2.99
CA LEU A 208 -10.77 -4.34 2.15
C LEU A 208 -10.90 -5.66 2.93
N LEU A 209 -10.33 -5.77 4.13
CA LEU A 209 -10.40 -6.98 4.96
C LEU A 209 -11.39 -6.87 6.13
N ALA A 210 -11.76 -5.66 6.52
CA ALA A 210 -12.70 -5.44 7.63
C ALA A 210 -14.04 -6.14 7.37
N ASP A 211 -14.61 -6.78 8.38
CA ASP A 211 -15.91 -7.46 8.37
C ASP A 211 -16.02 -8.69 7.43
N LEU A 212 -14.90 -9.13 6.84
CA LEU A 212 -14.82 -10.35 6.03
C LEU A 212 -14.34 -11.55 6.85
N ASP A 213 -14.73 -12.76 6.42
CA ASP A 213 -14.27 -14.01 7.03
C ASP A 213 -12.97 -14.50 6.36
N ALA A 214 -11.88 -13.81 6.67
CA ALA A 214 -10.56 -14.10 6.13
C ALA A 214 -10.05 -15.49 6.55
N ARG A 215 -10.51 -16.03 7.69
CA ARG A 215 -10.15 -17.39 8.14
C ARG A 215 -10.72 -18.48 7.23
N LYS A 216 -11.94 -18.32 6.73
CA LYS A 216 -12.57 -19.31 5.85
C LYS A 216 -11.81 -19.52 4.54
N GLU A 217 -11.17 -18.47 4.02
CA GLU A 217 -10.39 -18.51 2.77
C GLU A 217 -8.92 -18.91 3.00
N CYS A 218 -8.50 -19.08 4.26
CA CYS A 218 -7.13 -19.38 4.62
C CYS A 218 -6.81 -20.87 4.48
N LYS A 219 -5.95 -21.20 3.51
CA LYS A 219 -5.56 -22.59 3.21
C LYS A 219 -4.24 -23.04 3.87
N ALA A 220 -3.55 -22.12 4.56
CA ALA A 220 -2.25 -22.38 5.19
C ALA A 220 -2.39 -22.70 6.68
N ASP A 221 -1.48 -23.53 7.20
CA ASP A 221 -1.35 -23.85 8.63
C ASP A 221 0.13 -23.67 9.06
N PRO A 222 0.43 -22.77 10.01
CA PRO A 222 -0.49 -21.87 10.71
C PRO A 222 -1.11 -20.81 9.79
N CYS A 223 -2.36 -20.44 10.06
CA CYS A 223 -3.06 -19.41 9.31
C CYS A 223 -2.75 -18.02 9.87
N ILE A 224 -2.20 -17.13 9.04
CA ILE A 224 -1.95 -15.73 9.42
C ILE A 224 -3.22 -14.86 9.39
N ALA A 225 -4.22 -15.29 8.62
CA ALA A 225 -5.46 -14.53 8.50
C ALA A 225 -6.22 -14.52 9.83
N GLY A 226 -6.80 -13.37 10.14
CA GLY A 226 -7.65 -13.17 11.30
C GLY A 226 -8.75 -12.18 10.96
N ASN A 227 -9.96 -12.46 11.43
CA ASN A 227 -11.11 -11.61 11.20
C ASN A 227 -11.05 -10.41 12.17
N PHE A 228 -11.34 -9.22 11.65
CA PHE A 228 -11.49 -8.00 12.43
C PHE A 228 -12.64 -7.17 11.85
N THR A 229 -13.30 -6.41 12.71
CA THR A 229 -14.40 -5.53 12.36
C THR A 229 -13.91 -4.16 11.91
N THR A 230 -14.77 -3.40 11.22
CA THR A 230 -14.48 -1.98 10.94
C THR A 230 -14.23 -1.18 12.23
N ALA A 231 -14.94 -1.46 13.32
CA ALA A 231 -14.71 -0.78 14.61
C ALA A 231 -13.34 -1.09 15.22
N GLU A 232 -12.85 -2.31 15.06
CA GLU A 232 -11.50 -2.73 15.46
C GLU A 232 -10.43 -2.05 14.60
N MET A 233 -10.62 -2.01 13.28
CA MET A 233 -9.76 -1.28 12.36
C MET A 233 -9.66 0.21 12.72
N THR A 234 -10.78 0.89 12.96
CA THR A 234 -10.79 2.32 13.31
C THR A 234 -10.08 2.59 14.63
N ARG A 235 -10.18 1.68 15.62
CA ARG A 235 -9.41 1.79 16.87
C ARG A 235 -7.92 1.58 16.63
N PHE A 236 -7.53 0.55 15.88
CA PHE A 236 -6.14 0.34 15.47
C PHE A 236 -5.57 1.59 14.80
N ALA A 237 -6.33 2.18 13.87
CA ALA A 237 -5.95 3.40 13.18
C ALA A 237 -5.72 4.57 14.14
N ARG A 238 -6.67 4.80 15.07
CA ARG A 238 -6.52 5.84 16.10
C ARG A 238 -5.25 5.66 16.92
N ASP A 239 -4.93 4.42 17.29
CA ASP A 239 -3.72 4.13 18.06
C ASP A 239 -2.44 4.39 17.23
N VAL A 240 -2.40 3.98 15.95
CA VAL A 240 -1.24 4.25 15.08
C VAL A 240 -1.07 5.74 14.84
N VAL A 241 -2.15 6.45 14.51
CA VAL A 241 -2.10 7.90 14.30
C VAL A 241 -1.65 8.60 15.57
N GLY A 242 -2.13 8.16 16.74
CA GLY A 242 -1.65 8.66 18.04
C GLY A 242 -0.13 8.52 18.21
N VAL A 243 0.44 7.37 17.83
CA VAL A 243 1.91 7.17 17.84
C VAL A 243 2.58 8.14 16.87
N ILE A 244 2.12 8.22 15.62
CA ILE A 244 2.70 9.12 14.59
C ILE A 244 2.67 10.58 15.08
N LYS A 245 1.53 11.06 15.58
CA LYS A 245 1.36 12.43 16.06
C LYS A 245 2.17 12.72 17.32
N SER A 246 2.46 11.72 18.16
CA SER A 246 3.38 11.88 19.29
C SER A 246 4.84 12.10 18.85
N LEU A 247 5.22 11.60 17.67
CA LEU A 247 6.57 11.68 17.12
C LEU A 247 6.76 12.90 16.20
N ASP A 248 5.73 13.25 15.43
CA ASP A 248 5.70 14.35 14.46
C ASP A 248 4.29 14.98 14.40
N PRO A 249 3.94 15.87 15.35
CA PRO A 249 2.58 16.38 15.51
C PRO A 249 2.11 17.27 14.37
N GLY A 250 3.04 17.89 13.63
CA GLY A 250 2.73 18.83 12.56
C GLY A 250 2.46 18.18 11.21
N ARG A 251 2.79 16.88 11.05
CA ARG A 251 2.63 16.18 9.78
C ARG A 251 1.23 15.59 9.64
N ALA A 252 0.61 15.78 8.49
CA ALA A 252 -0.65 15.15 8.17
C ALA A 252 -0.50 13.63 7.98
N VAL A 253 -1.58 12.89 8.22
CA VAL A 253 -1.67 11.42 8.08
C VAL A 253 -2.91 11.06 7.28
N SER A 254 -2.76 10.20 6.28
CA SER A 254 -3.85 9.60 5.50
C SER A 254 -4.05 8.12 5.87
N SER A 255 -5.22 7.58 5.52
CA SER A 255 -5.54 6.17 5.77
C SER A 255 -4.90 5.22 4.77
N GLY A 256 -4.86 5.61 3.50
CA GLY A 256 -4.54 4.77 2.34
C GLY A 256 -5.61 3.71 2.04
N TYR A 257 -6.83 3.90 2.55
CA TYR A 257 -7.95 2.99 2.33
C TYR A 257 -8.45 3.02 0.88
N SER A 258 -9.03 1.90 0.45
CA SER A 258 -9.77 1.84 -0.80
C SER A 258 -11.15 2.48 -0.62
N LEU A 259 -11.90 2.68 -1.71
CA LEU A 259 -13.31 3.05 -1.59
C LEU A 259 -14.07 2.01 -0.77
N PRO A 260 -15.03 2.41 0.09
CA PRO A 260 -15.94 1.48 0.74
C PRO A 260 -16.56 0.52 -0.26
N ARG A 261 -16.59 -0.76 0.09
CA ARG A 261 -17.27 -1.76 -0.73
C ARG A 261 -18.79 -1.45 -0.77
N PRO A 262 -19.53 -1.88 -1.80
CA PRO A 262 -20.92 -1.47 -1.99
C PRO A 262 -21.91 -1.77 -0.87
N GLY A 263 -21.59 -2.60 0.13
CA GLY A 263 -22.43 -2.89 1.30
C GLY A 263 -21.62 -2.82 2.60
N ALA A 264 -20.68 -1.87 2.70
CA ALA A 264 -19.75 -1.75 3.81
C ALA A 264 -20.49 -1.48 5.14
N SER A 265 -21.46 -0.57 5.13
CA SER A 265 -22.24 -0.20 6.31
C SER A 265 -23.06 -1.37 6.84
N HIS A 266 -23.67 -2.14 5.94
CA HIS A 266 -24.43 -3.33 6.29
C HIS A 266 -23.54 -4.46 6.82
N LEU A 267 -22.35 -4.65 6.23
CA LEU A 267 -21.37 -5.61 6.74
C LEU A 267 -20.80 -5.21 8.10
N GLN A 268 -20.63 -3.92 8.38
CA GLN A 268 -20.24 -3.46 9.70
C GLN A 268 -21.30 -3.86 10.75
N ALA A 269 -22.59 -3.77 10.40
CA ALA A 269 -23.69 -4.19 11.28
C ALA A 269 -23.79 -5.71 11.41
N ARG A 270 -23.54 -6.46 10.34
CA ARG A 270 -23.59 -7.93 10.30
C ARG A 270 -22.44 -8.49 9.44
N PRO A 271 -21.25 -8.68 10.02
CA PRO A 271 -20.06 -9.12 9.28
C PRO A 271 -20.22 -10.56 8.76
N GLN A 272 -19.34 -10.98 7.84
CA GLN A 272 -19.40 -12.34 7.27
C GLN A 272 -19.31 -13.46 8.31
N PHE A 273 -18.61 -13.21 9.41
CA PHE A 273 -18.45 -14.14 10.53
C PHE A 273 -19.51 -13.96 11.63
N ALA A 274 -20.56 -13.16 11.40
CA ALA A 274 -21.66 -13.00 12.33
C ALA A 274 -22.54 -14.27 12.44
N PRO A 275 -23.08 -14.58 13.63
CA PRO A 275 -24.13 -15.59 13.75
C PRO A 275 -25.35 -15.20 12.90
N GLY A 276 -25.66 -16.01 11.88
CA GLY A 276 -26.73 -15.73 10.90
C GLY A 276 -26.24 -15.27 9.52
N GLY A 277 -24.92 -15.13 9.33
CA GLY A 277 -24.30 -14.79 8.05
C GLY A 277 -24.29 -13.29 7.74
N PRO A 278 -23.55 -12.87 6.70
CA PRO A 278 -23.35 -11.46 6.38
C PRO A 278 -24.63 -10.72 5.96
N ASP A 279 -24.64 -9.40 6.13
CA ASP A 279 -25.54 -8.51 5.39
C ASP A 279 -24.80 -7.84 4.23
N TRP A 280 -25.18 -8.21 3.02
CA TRP A 280 -24.63 -7.66 1.77
C TRP A 280 -25.59 -6.70 1.09
N THR A 281 -26.61 -6.21 1.80
CA THR A 281 -27.51 -5.20 1.26
C THR A 281 -26.66 -4.02 0.76
N PRO A 282 -26.83 -3.59 -0.50
CA PRO A 282 -26.09 -2.44 -1.00
C PRO A 282 -26.42 -1.18 -0.19
N ASP A 283 -25.37 -0.46 0.17
CA ASP A 283 -25.46 0.83 0.84
C ASP A 283 -26.14 1.84 -0.08
N THR A 284 -27.01 2.66 0.50
CA THR A 284 -27.46 3.92 -0.08
C THR A 284 -26.30 4.90 -0.19
N VAL A 285 -26.46 5.98 -0.96
CA VAL A 285 -25.46 7.04 -1.06
C VAL A 285 -25.16 7.64 0.32
N GLN A 286 -26.19 7.82 1.17
CA GLN A 286 -26.02 8.36 2.51
C GLN A 286 -25.23 7.41 3.42
N GLU A 287 -25.46 6.11 3.32
CA GLU A 287 -24.71 5.10 4.07
C GLU A 287 -23.26 5.04 3.59
N PHE A 288 -23.03 5.06 2.27
CA PHE A 288 -21.68 5.13 1.69
C PHE A 288 -20.91 6.37 2.16
N ASP A 289 -21.53 7.56 2.10
CA ASP A 289 -20.90 8.81 2.54
C ASP A 289 -20.57 8.77 4.04
N HIS A 290 -21.50 8.22 4.84
CA HIS A 290 -21.30 8.06 6.27
C HIS A 290 -20.14 7.10 6.57
N ASP A 291 -20.10 5.92 5.93
CA ASP A 291 -19.01 4.95 6.11
C ASP A 291 -17.66 5.55 5.70
N LEU A 292 -17.60 6.18 4.52
CA LEU A 292 -16.39 6.84 4.00
C LEU A 292 -15.81 7.83 5.00
N LEU A 293 -16.65 8.67 5.62
CA LEU A 293 -16.21 9.64 6.63
C LEU A 293 -15.87 8.95 7.97
N ALA A 294 -16.67 7.98 8.40
CA ALA A 294 -16.50 7.32 9.69
C ALA A 294 -15.20 6.50 9.78
N VAL A 295 -14.85 5.76 8.73
CA VAL A 295 -13.59 4.98 8.71
C VAL A 295 -12.35 5.86 8.58
N ASN A 296 -12.52 7.08 8.07
CA ASN A 296 -11.43 8.06 7.93
C ASN A 296 -11.35 9.07 9.10
N GLU A 297 -12.24 8.99 10.11
CA GLU A 297 -12.25 9.90 11.27
C GLU A 297 -10.88 10.05 11.98
N PRO A 298 -10.06 9.00 12.14
CA PRO A 298 -8.77 9.15 12.82
C PRO A 298 -7.72 9.94 12.03
N PHE A 299 -7.96 10.28 10.76
CA PHE A 299 -6.95 10.81 9.84
C PHE A 299 -7.20 12.28 9.48
N ASP A 300 -6.16 12.96 9.01
CA ASP A 300 -6.28 14.37 8.59
C ASP A 300 -6.85 14.52 7.18
N MET A 301 -6.88 13.42 6.41
CA MET A 301 -7.36 13.40 5.03
C MET A 301 -7.94 12.04 4.63
N VAL A 302 -8.95 12.09 3.77
CA VAL A 302 -9.50 10.93 3.06
C VAL A 302 -8.56 10.60 1.89
N SER A 303 -8.22 9.32 1.71
CA SER A 303 -7.37 8.84 0.61
C SER A 303 -8.16 8.59 -0.67
#